data_AF-F9T1N5-F1
#
_entry.id   AF-F9T1N5-F1
#
_cell.length_a   1.000
_cell.length_b   1.000
_cell.length_c   1.000
_cell.angle_alpha   90.00
_cell.angle_beta   90.00
_cell.angle_gamma   90.00
#
_symmetry.space_group_name_H-M   'P 1'
#
loop_
_entity.id
_entity.type
_entity.pdbx_description
1 polymer ?
#
loop_
_entity_poly.entity_id
_entity_poly.type
_entity_poly.pdbx_seq_one_letter_code
_entity_poly.pdbx_strand_id
1 'polypeptide(L)'
;MENQKLVESIKAFKEAYGDYFKLFLDTYPLLLKNKENFGCNELFLKAIECQALASTFGVVAKDRFNTIGFNQLVPFDNPVDWYNWKEFVVKNEISHTIYASLAIRLDSEIQRMLYLAENDLWKHYELLDSKQFLVSYLKYDCFQDKNIQVEDSESHDISADSSNSDEGRAFDNLDRMQKQTSIWSNVINVISKVVSL
;
A
#
# COMPACT_ATOMS: atom_id res chain seq x y z
N MET A 1 12.27 18.43 -20.63
CA MET A 1 11.40 19.28 -19.77
C MET A 1 10.22 18.51 -19.20
N GLU A 2 9.58 17.61 -19.95
CA GLU A 2 8.50 16.74 -19.42
C GLU A 2 9.00 15.67 -18.45
N ASN A 3 10.15 15.03 -18.71
CA ASN A 3 10.66 13.97 -17.84
C ASN A 3 11.08 14.49 -16.44
N GLN A 4 11.63 15.69 -16.35
CA GLN A 4 11.98 16.30 -15.05
C GLN A 4 10.73 16.52 -14.18
N LYS A 5 9.64 17.01 -14.77
CA LYS A 5 8.36 17.19 -14.07
C LYS A 5 7.79 15.85 -13.59
N LEU A 6 7.92 14.80 -14.40
CA LEU A 6 7.53 13.45 -14.02
C LEU A 6 8.34 12.94 -12.81
N VAL A 7 9.66 13.06 -12.84
CA VAL A 7 10.53 12.66 -11.72
C VAL A 7 10.16 13.43 -10.45
N GLU A 8 9.96 14.75 -10.55
CA GLU A 8 9.51 15.59 -9.43
C GLU A 8 8.14 15.15 -8.89
N SER A 9 7.20 14.81 -9.78
CA SER A 9 5.87 14.32 -9.41
C SER A 9 5.92 12.96 -8.70
N ILE A 10 6.76 12.03 -9.16
CA ILE A 10 6.94 10.73 -8.48
C ILE A 10 7.60 10.93 -7.10
N LYS A 11 8.57 11.85 -6.97
CA LYS A 11 9.19 12.20 -5.69
C LYS A 11 8.18 12.79 -4.72
N ALA A 12 7.35 13.72 -5.19
CA ALA A 12 6.28 14.32 -4.39
C ALA A 12 5.27 13.26 -3.91
N PHE A 13 4.86 12.34 -4.80
CA PHE A 13 3.99 11.22 -4.39
C PHE A 13 4.66 10.31 -3.36
N LYS A 14 5.94 9.98 -3.54
CA LYS A 14 6.68 9.15 -2.57
C LYS A 14 6.71 9.78 -1.18
N GLU A 15 6.91 11.10 -1.11
CA GLU A 15 6.91 11.85 0.15
C GLU A 15 5.52 11.86 0.80
N ALA A 16 4.50 12.28 0.05
CA ALA A 16 3.11 12.32 0.53
C ALA A 16 2.62 10.93 1.00
N TYR A 17 2.94 9.89 0.24
CA TYR A 17 2.64 8.50 0.59
C TYR A 17 3.38 8.03 1.84
N GLY A 18 4.67 8.36 1.97
CA GLY A 18 5.46 8.04 3.16
C GLY A 18 4.88 8.68 4.42
N ASP A 19 4.49 9.95 4.32
CA ASP A 19 3.82 10.69 5.38
C ASP A 19 2.46 10.10 5.76
N TYR A 20 1.65 9.79 4.74
CA TYR A 20 0.36 9.12 4.91
C TYR A 20 0.53 7.79 5.66
N PHE A 21 1.43 6.93 5.18
CA PHE A 21 1.59 5.59 5.71
C PHE A 21 2.17 5.58 7.13
N LYS A 22 3.06 6.53 7.43
CA LYS A 22 3.56 6.76 8.79
C LYS A 22 2.41 7.12 9.73
N LEU A 23 1.60 8.12 9.39
CA LEU A 23 0.46 8.53 10.20
C LEU A 23 -0.59 7.40 10.33
N PHE A 24 -0.79 6.64 9.26
CA PHE A 24 -1.67 5.48 9.25
C PHE A 24 -1.23 4.43 10.30
N LEU A 25 0.06 4.07 10.33
CA LEU A 25 0.58 3.11 11.32
C LEU A 25 0.54 3.67 12.75
N ASP A 26 0.88 4.95 12.93
CA ASP A 26 0.88 5.63 14.24
C ASP A 26 -0.53 5.67 14.87
N THR A 27 -1.56 5.71 14.02
CA THR A 27 -2.97 5.79 14.44
C THR A 27 -3.71 4.48 14.27
N TYR A 28 -3.08 3.43 13.74
CA TYR A 28 -3.73 2.15 13.50
C TYR A 28 -4.19 1.53 14.83
N PRO A 29 -5.37 0.88 14.89
CA PRO A 29 -5.87 0.29 16.12
C PRO A 29 -5.13 -1.02 16.39
N LEU A 30 -3.88 -0.91 16.83
CA LEU A 30 -3.12 -2.02 17.41
C LEU A 30 -3.77 -2.39 18.74
N LEU A 31 -4.02 -3.69 18.91
CA LEU A 31 -4.60 -4.35 20.09
C LEU A 31 -4.66 -3.43 21.34
N LEU A 32 -5.82 -2.80 21.53
CA LEU A 32 -6.37 -2.29 22.80
C LEU A 32 -5.96 -0.91 23.37
N LYS A 33 -5.09 -0.08 22.77
CA LYS A 33 -4.67 1.17 23.46
C LYS A 33 -5.07 2.53 22.86
N ASN A 34 -5.49 2.65 21.60
CA ASN A 34 -5.84 3.97 21.04
C ASN A 34 -6.84 3.91 19.87
N LYS A 35 -8.06 3.38 20.10
CA LYS A 35 -9.12 3.38 19.08
C LYS A 35 -9.64 4.78 18.74
N GLU A 36 -9.46 5.76 19.62
CA GLU A 36 -10.02 7.11 19.48
C GLU A 36 -9.37 7.90 18.34
N ASN A 37 -8.07 7.71 18.10
CA ASN A 37 -7.32 8.45 17.07
C ASN A 37 -7.26 7.77 15.70
N PHE A 38 -7.75 6.53 15.57
CA PHE A 38 -7.73 5.83 14.30
C PHE A 38 -8.63 6.53 13.28
N GLY A 39 -8.09 6.79 12.08
CA GLY A 39 -8.77 7.60 11.09
C GLY A 39 -9.00 8.99 11.64
N CYS A 40 -7.93 9.75 11.87
CA CYS A 40 -8.00 11.18 12.18
C CYS A 40 -8.19 11.99 10.89
N ASN A 41 -8.67 13.23 10.99
CA ASN A 41 -8.92 14.09 9.81
C ASN A 41 -7.63 14.35 9.01
N GLU A 42 -6.47 14.38 9.67
CA GLU A 42 -5.19 14.54 8.98
C GLU A 42 -4.88 13.35 8.06
N LEU A 43 -5.20 12.12 8.49
CA LEU A 43 -5.06 10.92 7.66
C LEU A 43 -5.97 10.99 6.42
N PHE A 44 -7.19 11.52 6.59
CA PHE A 44 -8.12 11.77 5.49
C PHE A 44 -7.56 12.75 4.46
N LEU A 45 -7.00 13.87 4.90
CA LEU A 45 -6.42 14.86 3.98
C LEU A 45 -5.20 14.31 3.23
N LYS A 46 -4.32 13.56 3.93
CA LYS A 46 -3.15 12.91 3.29
C LYS A 46 -3.57 11.82 2.29
N ALA A 47 -4.69 11.13 2.51
CA ALA A 47 -5.23 10.19 1.53
C ALA A 47 -5.67 10.88 0.23
N ILE A 48 -6.41 11.99 0.34
CA ILE A 48 -6.82 12.79 -0.82
C ILE A 48 -5.58 13.26 -1.60
N GLU A 49 -4.55 13.74 -0.88
CA GLU A 49 -3.29 14.16 -1.51
C GLU A 49 -2.63 13.01 -2.29
N CYS A 50 -2.55 11.81 -1.69
CA CYS A 50 -2.02 10.62 -2.35
C CYS A 50 -2.83 10.27 -3.61
N GLN A 51 -4.16 10.28 -3.53
CA GLN A 51 -5.04 9.98 -4.67
C GLN A 51 -4.89 11.01 -5.79
N ALA A 52 -4.83 12.30 -5.45
CA ALA A 52 -4.63 13.39 -6.40
C ALA A 52 -3.29 13.24 -7.14
N LEU A 53 -2.20 12.98 -6.41
CA LEU A 53 -0.87 12.78 -7.01
C LEU A 53 -0.82 11.50 -7.86
N ALA A 54 -1.38 10.40 -7.36
CA ALA A 54 -1.43 9.14 -8.09
C ALA A 54 -2.20 9.25 -9.42
N SER A 55 -3.20 10.13 -9.51
CA SER A 55 -3.98 10.35 -10.73
C SER A 55 -3.16 10.88 -11.91
N THR A 56 -1.95 11.40 -11.65
CA THR A 56 -1.09 12.03 -12.67
C THR A 56 -0.22 11.03 -13.45
N PHE A 57 -0.05 9.79 -13.00
CA PHE A 57 0.93 8.84 -13.53
C PHE A 57 0.48 7.99 -14.74
N GLY A 58 -0.69 8.31 -15.31
CA GLY A 58 -1.24 7.59 -16.46
C GLY A 58 -1.84 6.22 -16.11
N VAL A 59 -2.43 5.57 -17.12
CA VAL A 59 -3.26 4.37 -16.94
C VAL A 59 -2.45 3.18 -16.42
N VAL A 60 -1.26 2.95 -16.96
CA VAL A 60 -0.42 1.80 -16.59
C VAL A 60 0.00 1.85 -15.12
N ALA A 61 0.45 3.02 -14.64
CA ALA A 61 0.78 3.18 -13.23
C ALA A 61 -0.44 2.96 -12.33
N LYS A 62 -1.59 3.53 -12.73
CA LYS A 62 -2.84 3.38 -11.99
C LYS A 62 -3.28 1.90 -11.89
N ASP A 63 -3.20 1.15 -12.98
CA ASP A 63 -3.56 -0.27 -12.99
C ASP A 63 -2.63 -1.11 -12.11
N ARG A 64 -1.33 -0.79 -12.12
CA ARG A 64 -0.33 -1.44 -11.26
C ARG A 64 -0.58 -1.12 -9.78
N PHE A 65 -0.85 0.14 -9.45
CA PHE A 65 -1.20 0.57 -8.10
C PHE A 65 -2.46 -0.12 -7.60
N ASN A 66 -3.50 -0.18 -8.44
CA ASN A 66 -4.75 -0.89 -8.12
C ASN A 66 -4.50 -2.38 -7.88
N THR A 67 -3.70 -3.02 -8.74
CA THR A 67 -3.34 -4.44 -8.63
C THR A 67 -2.61 -4.72 -7.32
N ILE A 68 -1.67 -3.85 -6.94
CA ILE A 68 -0.92 -3.96 -5.67
C ILE A 68 -1.84 -3.80 -4.46
N GLY A 69 -2.88 -2.96 -4.56
CA GLY A 69 -3.80 -2.65 -3.47
C GLY A 69 -3.74 -1.21 -2.97
N PHE A 70 -3.34 -0.24 -3.80
CA PHE A 70 -3.40 1.18 -3.46
C PHE A 70 -4.79 1.59 -2.99
N ASN A 71 -5.85 1.14 -3.67
CA ASN A 71 -7.24 1.43 -3.29
C ASN A 71 -7.67 0.70 -2.01
N GLN A 72 -6.92 -0.27 -1.51
CA GLN A 72 -7.18 -0.88 -0.21
C GLN A 72 -6.46 -0.12 0.90
N LEU A 73 -5.25 0.38 0.61
CA LEU A 73 -4.46 1.23 1.50
C LEU A 73 -5.07 2.63 1.67
N VAL A 74 -5.55 3.22 0.57
CA VAL A 74 -6.11 4.58 0.50
C VAL A 74 -7.54 4.55 -0.07
N PRO A 75 -8.52 3.93 0.63
CA PRO A 75 -9.81 3.54 0.05
C PRO A 75 -10.87 4.65 0.01
N PHE A 76 -10.57 5.85 0.50
CA PHE A 76 -11.58 6.90 0.70
C PHE A 76 -11.14 8.22 0.06
N ASP A 77 -12.06 8.87 -0.64
CA ASP A 77 -11.89 10.23 -1.20
C ASP A 77 -12.93 11.22 -0.65
N ASN A 78 -13.87 10.70 0.15
CA ASN A 78 -14.94 11.46 0.78
C ASN A 78 -15.18 10.97 2.23
N PRO A 79 -15.85 11.78 3.06
CA PRO A 79 -16.04 11.44 4.47
C PRO A 79 -16.86 10.17 4.70
N VAL A 80 -17.82 9.84 3.83
CA VAL A 80 -18.68 8.66 3.98
C VAL A 80 -17.85 7.38 3.83
N ASP A 81 -17.05 7.30 2.78
CA ASP A 81 -16.17 6.16 2.54
C ASP A 81 -15.10 6.03 3.63
N TRP A 82 -14.62 7.15 4.15
CA TRP A 82 -13.69 7.17 5.26
C TRP A 82 -14.29 6.57 6.55
N TYR A 83 -15.54 6.91 6.89
CA TYR A 83 -16.25 6.28 8.01
C TYR A 83 -16.46 4.78 7.76
N ASN A 84 -16.94 4.39 6.57
CA ASN A 84 -17.18 3.00 6.20
C ASN A 84 -15.91 2.15 6.30
N TRP A 85 -14.79 2.69 5.80
CA TRP A 85 -13.49 2.03 5.90
C TRP A 85 -13.05 1.84 7.34
N LYS A 86 -13.17 2.87 8.19
CA LYS A 86 -12.81 2.80 9.60
C LYS A 86 -13.58 1.68 10.30
N GLU A 87 -14.89 1.61 10.06
CA GLU A 87 -15.75 0.54 10.59
C GLU A 87 -15.35 -0.83 10.06
N PHE A 88 -15.08 -0.95 8.76
CA PHE A 88 -14.65 -2.20 8.13
C PHE A 88 -13.37 -2.75 8.74
N VAL A 89 -12.34 -1.92 8.92
CA VAL A 89 -11.06 -2.32 9.53
C VAL A 89 -11.26 -2.82 10.97
N VAL A 90 -12.03 -2.08 11.76
CA VAL A 90 -12.28 -2.44 13.17
C VAL A 90 -13.14 -3.69 13.29
N LYS A 91 -14.19 -3.81 12.47
CA LYS A 91 -15.15 -4.93 12.51
C LYS A 91 -14.53 -6.25 12.07
N ASN A 92 -13.65 -6.22 11.07
CA ASN A 92 -13.01 -7.41 10.51
C ASN A 92 -11.64 -7.69 11.14
N GLU A 93 -11.24 -6.92 12.16
CA GLU A 93 -9.96 -7.06 12.87
C GLU A 93 -8.76 -7.18 11.92
N ILE A 94 -8.75 -6.35 10.87
CA ILE A 94 -7.74 -6.48 9.81
C ILE A 94 -6.37 -6.21 10.40
N SER A 95 -5.44 -7.14 10.16
CA SER A 95 -4.08 -7.00 10.66
C SER A 95 -3.35 -5.85 9.95
N HIS A 96 -2.69 -5.00 10.73
CA HIS A 96 -1.77 -3.98 10.22
C HIS A 96 -0.66 -4.56 9.32
N THR A 97 -0.28 -5.84 9.51
CA THR A 97 0.75 -6.52 8.71
C THR A 97 0.32 -6.70 7.24
N ILE A 98 -0.98 -6.84 6.97
CA ILE A 98 -1.53 -6.88 5.61
C ILE A 98 -1.28 -5.53 4.94
N TYR A 99 -1.67 -4.44 5.60
CA TYR A 99 -1.43 -3.08 5.10
C TYR A 99 0.06 -2.78 4.94
N ALA A 100 0.91 -3.21 5.88
CA ALA A 100 2.36 -3.06 5.72
C ALA A 100 2.91 -3.83 4.51
N SER A 101 2.39 -5.02 4.24
CA SER A 101 2.79 -5.79 3.07
C SER A 101 2.37 -5.14 1.75
N LEU A 102 1.14 -4.60 1.68
CA LEU A 102 0.70 -3.78 0.56
C LEU A 102 1.61 -2.55 0.39
N ALA A 103 1.97 -1.92 1.52
CA ALA A 103 2.73 -0.69 1.50
C ALA A 103 4.16 -0.86 0.96
N ILE A 104 4.81 -1.97 1.31
CA ILE A 104 6.14 -2.35 0.81
C ILE A 104 6.09 -2.63 -0.70
N ARG A 105 5.03 -3.30 -1.18
CA ARG A 105 4.84 -3.54 -2.62
C ARG A 105 4.67 -2.25 -3.38
N LEU A 106 3.89 -1.31 -2.83
CA LEU A 106 3.68 -0.01 -3.44
C LEU A 106 4.98 0.82 -3.46
N ASP A 107 5.76 0.84 -2.38
CA ASP A 107 7.06 1.51 -2.38
C ASP A 107 8.02 0.90 -3.41
N SER A 108 8.04 -0.43 -3.56
CA SER A 108 8.83 -1.10 -4.59
C SER A 108 8.42 -0.68 -6.02
N GLU A 109 7.12 -0.45 -6.25
CA GLU A 109 6.62 0.07 -7.52
C GLU A 109 7.03 1.53 -7.74
N ILE A 110 6.91 2.38 -6.73
CA ILE A 110 7.35 3.78 -6.77
C ILE A 110 8.86 3.85 -7.05
N GLN A 111 9.67 2.99 -6.44
CA GLN A 111 11.11 2.89 -6.71
C GLN A 111 11.39 2.49 -8.17
N ARG A 112 10.61 1.57 -8.73
CA ARG A 112 10.72 1.19 -10.15
C ARG A 112 10.34 2.34 -11.07
N MET A 113 9.27 3.06 -10.77
CA MET A 113 8.84 4.25 -11.49
C MET A 113 9.93 5.32 -11.48
N LEU A 114 10.50 5.62 -10.30
CA LEU A 114 11.61 6.57 -10.16
C LEU A 114 12.81 6.15 -10.98
N TYR A 115 13.24 4.90 -10.87
CA TYR A 115 14.38 4.39 -11.61
C TYR A 115 14.19 4.56 -13.14
N LEU A 116 13.02 4.17 -13.66
CA LEU A 116 12.76 4.29 -15.10
C LEU A 116 12.61 5.74 -15.54
N ALA A 117 11.97 6.60 -14.73
CA ALA A 117 11.86 8.02 -15.04
C ALA A 117 13.23 8.73 -15.02
N GLU A 118 14.06 8.50 -13.99
CA GLU A 118 15.38 9.12 -13.86
C GLU A 118 16.37 8.70 -14.96
N ASN A 119 16.12 7.56 -15.62
CA ASN A 119 16.93 7.06 -16.74
C ASN A 119 16.30 7.33 -18.12
N ASP A 120 15.29 8.21 -18.21
CA ASP A 120 14.56 8.53 -19.46
C ASP A 120 13.88 7.30 -20.12
N LEU A 121 13.55 6.27 -19.34
CA LEU A 121 12.92 5.03 -19.77
C LEU A 121 11.42 4.95 -19.45
N TRP A 122 10.75 6.07 -19.18
CA TRP A 122 9.32 6.08 -18.85
C TRP A 122 8.43 5.45 -19.91
N LYS A 123 8.76 5.62 -21.20
CA LYS A 123 8.03 4.94 -22.28
C LYS A 123 8.12 3.43 -22.22
N HIS A 124 9.21 2.87 -21.69
CA HIS A 124 9.30 1.43 -21.46
C HIS A 124 8.41 1.01 -20.29
N TYR A 125 8.34 1.83 -19.23
CA TYR A 125 7.42 1.60 -18.12
C TYR A 125 5.96 1.51 -18.59
N GLU A 126 5.53 2.42 -19.46
CA GLU A 126 4.18 2.42 -20.06
C GLU A 126 3.90 1.22 -20.99
N LEU A 127 4.92 0.46 -21.37
CA LEU A 127 4.79 -0.74 -22.20
C LEU A 127 4.93 -2.04 -21.40
N LEU A 128 5.25 -1.96 -20.10
CA LEU A 128 5.33 -3.15 -19.24
C LEU A 128 3.94 -3.75 -19.08
N ASP A 129 3.88 -5.08 -19.05
CA ASP A 129 2.65 -5.77 -18.67
C ASP A 129 2.28 -5.38 -17.22
N SER A 130 1.01 -5.08 -17.00
CA SER A 130 0.53 -4.56 -15.72
C SER A 130 0.70 -5.57 -14.58
N LYS A 131 0.92 -6.86 -14.86
CA LYS A 131 1.08 -7.93 -13.86
C LYS A 131 2.52 -8.43 -13.71
N GLN A 132 3.46 -8.00 -14.57
CA GLN A 132 4.81 -8.58 -14.69
C GLN A 132 5.62 -8.72 -13.38
N PHE A 133 5.39 -7.86 -12.38
CA PHE A 133 6.18 -7.82 -11.14
C PHE A 133 5.33 -7.81 -9.87
N LEU A 134 4.02 -8.06 -10.00
CA LEU A 134 3.05 -7.71 -8.96
C LEU A 134 2.43 -8.93 -8.32
N VAL A 135 2.29 -8.85 -7.00
CA VAL A 135 1.44 -9.74 -6.22
C VAL A 135 0.15 -8.99 -5.94
N SER A 136 -0.98 -9.53 -6.41
CA SER A 136 -2.28 -8.90 -6.24
C SER A 136 -2.70 -8.85 -4.77
N TYR A 137 -3.35 -7.76 -4.36
CA TYR A 137 -3.98 -7.66 -3.03
C TYR A 137 -5.10 -8.69 -2.82
N LEU A 138 -5.67 -9.24 -3.91
CA LEU A 138 -6.74 -10.24 -3.85
C LEU A 138 -6.31 -11.55 -3.19
N LYS A 139 -5.02 -11.77 -2.93
CA LYS A 139 -4.57 -12.90 -2.14
C LYS A 139 -4.99 -12.84 -0.67
N TYR A 140 -5.42 -11.68 -0.18
CA TYR A 140 -5.88 -11.49 1.19
C TYR A 140 -7.39 -11.69 1.27
N ASP A 141 -7.82 -12.71 2.01
CA ASP A 141 -9.23 -13.09 2.16
C ASP A 141 -10.13 -11.93 2.64
N CYS A 142 -9.58 -10.99 3.43
CA CYS A 142 -10.34 -9.84 3.92
C CYS A 142 -10.75 -8.86 2.81
N PHE A 143 -10.07 -8.87 1.66
CA PHE A 143 -10.38 -8.01 0.51
C PHE A 143 -11.04 -8.76 -0.65
N GLN A 144 -11.32 -10.05 -0.48
CA GLN A 144 -12.11 -10.80 -1.45
C GLN A 144 -13.59 -10.56 -1.18
N ASP A 145 -14.31 -10.02 -2.15
CA ASP A 145 -15.77 -9.92 -2.08
C ASP A 145 -16.35 -11.35 -2.03
N LYS A 146 -16.90 -11.74 -0.87
CA LYS A 146 -17.61 -13.04 -0.71
C LYS A 146 -18.86 -13.18 -1.59
N ASN A 147 -19.20 -12.16 -2.37
CA ASN A 147 -20.39 -12.09 -3.22
C ASN A 147 -20.11 -12.02 -4.73
N ILE A 148 -18.86 -12.17 -5.17
CA ILE A 148 -18.56 -12.29 -6.60
C ILE A 148 -18.08 -13.71 -6.88
N GLN A 149 -19.02 -14.65 -6.96
CA GLN A 149 -18.83 -15.83 -7.80
C GLN A 149 -18.96 -15.36 -9.26
N VAL A 150 -17.85 -14.98 -9.88
CA VAL A 150 -17.79 -15.00 -11.35
C VAL A 150 -17.64 -16.47 -11.72
N GLU A 151 -18.72 -17.03 -12.25
CA GLU A 151 -18.62 -18.13 -13.20
C GLU A 151 -17.72 -17.65 -14.34
N ASP A 152 -16.46 -18.05 -14.31
CA ASP A 152 -15.76 -18.40 -15.53
C ASP A 152 -14.81 -19.55 -15.22
N SER A 153 -15.18 -20.68 -15.80
CA SER A 153 -14.38 -21.89 -15.84
C SER A 153 -13.22 -21.64 -16.80
N GLU A 154 -12.00 -21.55 -16.29
CA GLU A 154 -10.84 -22.15 -16.95
C GLU A 154 -9.75 -22.42 -15.90
N SER A 155 -9.44 -23.71 -15.79
CA SER A 155 -8.55 -24.31 -14.80
C SER A 155 -7.12 -23.79 -14.92
N HIS A 156 -6.67 -23.05 -13.92
CA HIS A 156 -5.28 -23.06 -13.51
C HIS A 156 -5.19 -23.28 -12.01
N ASP A 157 -4.64 -24.43 -11.62
CA ASP A 157 -4.23 -24.77 -10.26
C ASP A 157 -3.36 -23.64 -9.69
N ILE A 158 -3.97 -22.79 -8.88
CA ILE A 158 -3.26 -21.96 -7.93
C ILE A 158 -3.54 -22.59 -6.59
N SER A 159 -2.58 -23.40 -6.12
CA SER A 159 -2.52 -23.86 -4.73
C SER A 159 -2.81 -22.67 -3.82
N ALA A 160 -3.96 -22.72 -3.14
CA ALA A 160 -4.25 -21.92 -1.98
C ALA A 160 -3.35 -22.41 -0.84
N ASP A 161 -2.07 -22.04 -0.91
CA ASP A 161 -1.17 -22.23 0.22
C ASP A 161 -1.34 -21.04 1.16
N SER A 162 -1.79 -21.34 2.36
CA SER A 162 -2.14 -20.40 3.41
C SER A 162 -0.91 -19.60 3.86
N SER A 163 -0.60 -18.51 3.16
CA SER A 163 0.66 -17.74 3.31
C SER A 163 0.67 -16.71 4.45
N ASN A 164 -0.39 -16.64 5.28
CA ASN A 164 -0.44 -15.68 6.38
C ASN A 164 0.65 -15.90 7.45
N SER A 165 1.16 -17.13 7.63
CA SER A 165 2.24 -17.41 8.60
C SER A 165 3.63 -16.94 8.16
N ASP A 166 3.87 -16.85 6.85
CA ASP A 166 5.18 -16.52 6.31
C ASP A 166 5.42 -15.02 6.18
N GLU A 167 4.36 -14.21 6.02
CA GLU A 167 4.50 -12.75 5.96
C GLU A 167 4.89 -12.15 7.32
N GLY A 168 4.43 -12.71 8.44
CA GLY A 168 4.90 -12.30 9.77
C GLY A 168 6.40 -12.51 9.95
N ARG A 169 6.91 -13.66 9.50
CA ARG A 169 8.36 -13.96 9.51
C ARG A 169 9.14 -13.15 8.48
N ALA A 170 8.56 -12.87 7.32
CA ALA A 170 9.16 -11.99 6.32
C ALA A 170 9.27 -10.57 6.85
N PHE A 171 8.29 -10.11 7.63
CA PHE A 171 8.30 -8.82 8.31
C PHE A 171 9.42 -8.74 9.36
N ASP A 172 9.55 -9.75 10.22
CA ASP A 172 10.64 -9.85 11.21
C ASP A 172 12.03 -9.87 10.55
N ASN A 173 12.14 -10.49 9.36
CA ASN A 173 13.39 -10.51 8.59
C ASN A 173 13.66 -9.21 7.81
N LEU A 174 12.61 -8.50 7.38
CA LEU A 174 12.69 -7.18 6.76
C LEU A 174 13.21 -6.13 7.76
N ASP A 175 12.79 -6.20 9.02
CA ASP A 175 13.32 -5.37 10.13
C ASP A 175 14.86 -5.46 10.23
N ARG A 176 15.42 -6.65 9.98
CA ARG A 176 16.88 -6.86 9.94
C ARG A 176 17.57 -6.29 8.69
N MET A 177 16.91 -6.24 7.53
CA MET A 177 17.45 -5.67 6.28
C MET A 177 17.30 -4.14 6.20
N GLN A 178 16.38 -3.56 6.98
CA GLN A 178 15.92 -2.16 6.90
C GLN A 178 16.83 -1.07 7.45
N LYS A 179 18.02 -1.38 7.96
CA LYS A 179 19.02 -0.35 8.31
C LYS A 179 19.49 0.51 7.12
N GLN A 180 18.97 0.29 5.91
CA GLN A 180 19.38 0.94 4.67
C GLN A 180 18.26 1.63 3.86
N THR A 181 16.97 1.60 4.25
CA THR A 181 15.85 2.13 3.42
C THR A 181 15.11 3.30 4.08
N SER A 182 14.90 4.39 3.33
CA SER A 182 14.50 5.72 3.83
C SER A 182 13.11 5.85 4.46
N ILE A 183 12.18 4.92 4.20
CA ILE A 183 10.84 4.92 4.80
C ILE A 183 10.88 4.32 6.23
N TRP A 184 11.82 3.41 6.50
CA TRP A 184 11.86 2.67 7.75
C TRP A 184 12.64 3.34 8.88
N SER A 185 13.48 4.34 8.57
CA SER A 185 14.18 5.10 9.62
C SER A 185 13.21 5.77 10.63
N ASN A 186 11.97 6.08 10.19
CA ASN A 186 10.95 6.71 11.03
C ASN A 186 9.88 5.74 11.56
N VAL A 187 9.59 4.64 10.85
CA VAL A 187 8.58 3.63 11.25
C VAL A 187 9.09 2.72 12.39
N ILE A 188 10.40 2.50 12.49
CA ILE A 188 11.02 1.62 13.51
C ILE A 188 10.92 2.19 14.93
N ASN A 189 10.87 3.51 15.13
CA ASN A 189 10.67 4.07 16.48
C ASN A 189 9.29 3.74 17.07
N VAL A 190 8.31 3.50 16.21
CA VAL A 190 6.94 3.18 16.59
C VAL A 190 6.82 1.67 16.79
N ILE A 191 7.41 0.86 15.89
CA ILE A 191 7.43 -0.61 15.98
C ILE A 191 8.28 -1.13 17.15
N SER A 192 9.46 -0.56 17.40
CA SER A 192 10.32 -0.94 18.53
C SER A 192 9.65 -0.73 19.89
N LYS A 193 8.72 0.25 19.96
CA LYS A 193 7.89 0.54 21.14
C LYS A 193 6.72 -0.44 21.31
N VAL A 194 6.36 -1.18 20.26
CA VAL A 194 5.28 -2.19 20.24
C VAL A 194 5.82 -3.60 20.47
N VAL A 195 7.02 -3.93 19.99
CA VAL A 195 7.67 -5.24 20.21
C VAL A 195 8.26 -5.37 21.63
N SER A 196 8.46 -4.25 22.34
CA SER A 196 8.96 -4.21 23.72
C SER A 196 7.88 -4.21 24.82
N LEU A 197 6.61 -4.47 24.47
CA LEU A 197 5.48 -4.66 25.37
C LEU A 197 4.95 -6.11 25.28
#